data_AF-A0A2T9XUW8-F1
#
_entry.id   AF-A0A2T9XUW8-F1
#
_cell.length_a   1.000
_cell.length_b   1.000
_cell.length_c   1.000
_cell.angle_alpha   90.00
_cell.angle_beta   90.00
_cell.angle_gamma   90.00
#
_symmetry.space_group_name_H-M   'P 1'
#
loop_
_entity.id
_entity.type
_entity.pdbx_description
1 polymer ?
#
loop_
_entity_poly.entity_id
_entity_poly.type
_entity_poly.pdbx_seq_one_letter_code
_entity_poly.pdbx_strand_id
1 'polypeptide(L)'
;MNESNTVDPSTTWLRLVALLTAAADSPQTRGAVEADLHSLALGAQIVASRALALLPVGADGDLEDVVLDVAVSSTLVDLIWAASRAARTHPVEAFAPGAAAVIAELGVLVAEAEALS
;
A
#
# COMPACT_ATOMS: atom_id res chain seq x y z
N MET A 1 -10.95 29.53 -9.94
CA MET A 1 -11.59 28.22 -9.70
C MET A 1 -10.46 27.33 -9.17
N ASN A 2 -10.28 27.31 -7.85
CA ASN A 2 -9.22 26.53 -7.20
C ASN A 2 -9.90 25.34 -6.56
N GLU A 3 -10.08 24.27 -7.34
CA GLU A 3 -10.39 22.97 -6.80
C GLU A 3 -9.12 22.50 -6.11
N SER A 4 -9.06 22.63 -4.78
CA SER A 4 -8.07 21.92 -3.98
C SER A 4 -8.21 20.46 -4.37
N ASN A 5 -7.23 19.93 -5.09
CA ASN A 5 -7.16 18.55 -5.54
C ASN A 5 -6.85 17.63 -4.33
N THR A 6 -7.70 17.72 -3.31
CA THR A 6 -7.70 16.81 -2.17
C THR A 6 -8.34 15.52 -2.67
N VAL A 7 -7.47 14.57 -3.04
CA VAL A 7 -7.83 13.16 -3.22
C VAL A 7 -8.69 12.73 -2.04
N ASP A 8 -9.85 12.13 -2.29
CA ASP A 8 -10.72 11.71 -1.20
C ASP A 8 -10.15 10.49 -0.45
N PRO A 9 -10.63 10.22 0.79
CA PRO A 9 -10.12 9.11 1.59
C PRO A 9 -10.26 7.72 0.91
N SER A 10 -11.30 7.53 0.09
CA SER A 10 -11.53 6.26 -0.61
C SER A 10 -10.52 6.07 -1.73
N THR A 11 -10.26 7.10 -2.54
CA THR A 11 -9.19 7.05 -3.55
C THR A 11 -7.82 6.90 -2.91
N THR A 12 -7.57 7.55 -1.77
CA THR A 12 -6.34 7.33 -1.00
C THR A 12 -6.21 5.88 -0.54
N TRP A 13 -7.31 5.27 -0.08
CA TRP A 13 -7.31 3.87 0.35
C TRP A 13 -7.05 2.91 -0.82
N LEU A 14 -7.70 3.14 -1.98
CA LEU A 14 -7.41 2.39 -3.21
C LEU A 14 -5.95 2.50 -3.62
N ARG A 15 -5.38 3.71 -3.56
CA ARG A 15 -3.96 3.92 -3.84
C ARG A 15 -3.04 3.18 -2.86
N LEU A 16 -3.39 3.15 -1.57
CA LEU A 16 -2.65 2.40 -0.55
C LEU A 16 -2.66 0.90 -0.88
N VAL A 17 -3.83 0.35 -1.20
CA VAL A 17 -3.96 -1.05 -1.62
C VAL A 17 -3.09 -1.32 -2.85
N ALA A 18 -3.18 -0.47 -3.88
CA ALA A 18 -2.44 -0.63 -5.12
C ALA A 18 -0.92 -0.64 -4.90
N LEU A 19 -0.42 0.26 -4.05
CA LEU A 19 0.99 0.34 -3.68
C LEU A 19 1.48 -0.94 -2.97
N LEU A 20 0.68 -1.50 -2.06
CA LEU A 20 1.04 -2.71 -1.33
C LEU A 20 0.97 -3.97 -2.20
N THR A 21 -0.02 -4.06 -3.09
CA THR A 21 -0.10 -5.12 -4.10
C THR A 21 1.12 -5.06 -5.04
N ALA A 22 1.47 -3.87 -5.53
CA ALA A 22 2.67 -3.70 -6.34
C ALA A 22 3.96 -4.05 -5.59
N ALA A 23 4.04 -3.76 -4.28
CA ALA A 23 5.18 -4.13 -3.45
C ALA A 23 5.30 -5.66 -3.32
N ALA A 24 4.18 -6.35 -3.11
CA ALA A 24 4.13 -7.81 -3.05
C ALA A 24 4.52 -8.47 -4.37
N ASP A 25 4.05 -7.92 -5.49
CA ASP A 25 4.30 -8.45 -6.85
C ASP A 25 5.64 -7.98 -7.46
N SER A 26 6.44 -7.21 -6.72
CA SER A 26 7.68 -6.62 -7.22
C SER A 26 8.62 -7.66 -7.84
N PRO A 27 9.14 -7.46 -9.06
CA PRO A 27 10.05 -8.41 -9.72
C PRO A 27 11.31 -8.73 -8.89
N GLN A 28 11.71 -7.81 -8.01
CA GLN A 28 12.85 -7.98 -7.10
C GLN A 28 12.68 -9.19 -6.19
N THR A 29 11.45 -9.53 -5.79
CA THR A 29 11.14 -10.63 -4.88
C THR A 29 11.06 -11.98 -5.60
N ARG A 30 10.74 -11.95 -6.90
CA ARG A 30 10.60 -13.13 -7.77
C ARG A 30 11.94 -13.77 -8.14
N GLY A 31 13.04 -13.04 -7.98
CA GLY A 31 14.42 -13.51 -8.15
C GLY A 31 15.32 -13.30 -6.92
N ALA A 32 14.78 -12.79 -5.81
CA ALA A 32 15.56 -12.52 -4.60
C ALA A 32 16.12 -13.80 -4.00
N VAL A 33 17.45 -13.86 -3.90
CA VAL A 33 18.18 -14.85 -3.10
C VAL A 33 18.14 -14.47 -1.60
N GLU A 34 17.72 -13.24 -1.30
CA GLU A 34 17.73 -12.66 0.05
C GLU A 34 16.39 -12.89 0.76
N ALA A 35 16.43 -13.68 1.84
CA ALA A 35 15.25 -14.07 2.62
C ALA A 35 14.49 -12.87 3.21
N ASP A 36 15.19 -11.79 3.53
CA ASP A 36 14.60 -10.60 4.15
C ASP A 36 13.67 -9.86 3.18
N LEU A 37 14.06 -9.72 1.91
CA LEU A 37 13.22 -9.11 0.87
C LEU A 37 11.97 -9.96 0.58
N HIS A 38 12.10 -11.28 0.63
CA HIS A 38 10.95 -12.18 0.47
C HIS A 38 9.98 -12.08 1.65
N SER A 39 10.50 -12.00 2.88
CA SER A 39 9.69 -11.78 4.08
C SER A 39 8.93 -10.46 4.00
N LEU A 40 9.61 -9.39 3.57
CA LEU A 40 9.02 -8.06 3.46
C LEU A 40 7.90 -8.02 2.39
N ALA A 41 8.09 -8.71 1.27
CA ALA A 41 7.06 -8.86 0.24
C ALA A 41 5.83 -9.64 0.73
N LEU A 42 6.05 -10.69 1.51
CA LEU A 42 4.96 -11.44 2.14
C LEU A 42 4.19 -10.57 3.14
N GLY A 43 4.91 -9.76 3.93
CA GLY A 43 4.31 -8.75 4.80
C GLY A 43 3.43 -7.77 4.02
N ALA A 44 3.94 -7.22 2.91
CA ALA A 44 3.17 -6.35 2.03
C ALA A 44 1.90 -7.04 1.49
N GLN A 45 2.00 -8.30 1.07
CA GLN A 45 0.84 -9.08 0.60
C GLN A 45 -0.23 -9.26 1.67
N ILE A 46 0.18 -9.53 2.92
CA ILE A 46 -0.75 -9.69 4.05
C ILE A 46 -1.48 -8.37 4.33
N VAL A 47 -0.74 -7.26 4.38
CA VAL A 47 -1.33 -5.93 4.63
C VAL A 47 -2.24 -5.53 3.46
N ALA A 48 -1.83 -5.77 2.20
CA ALA A 48 -2.66 -5.55 1.01
C ALA A 48 -3.97 -6.33 1.08
N SER A 49 -3.91 -7.62 1.42
CA SER A 49 -5.10 -8.48 1.52
C SER A 49 -6.09 -7.98 2.58
N ARG A 50 -5.58 -7.48 3.71
CA ARG A 50 -6.42 -6.89 4.77
C ARG A 50 -6.99 -5.54 4.37
N ALA A 51 -6.21 -4.72 3.66
CA ALA A 51 -6.65 -3.45 3.13
C ALA A 51 -7.75 -3.61 2.06
N LEU A 52 -7.59 -4.60 1.17
CA LEU A 52 -8.58 -5.04 0.18
C LEU A 52 -9.91 -5.42 0.83
N ALA A 53 -9.87 -6.18 1.93
CA ALA A 53 -11.08 -6.61 2.63
C ALA A 53 -11.92 -5.45 3.22
N LEU A 54 -11.35 -4.24 3.31
CA LEU A 54 -12.05 -3.03 3.75
C LEU A 54 -12.57 -2.17 2.60
N LEU A 55 -12.32 -2.54 1.35
CA LEU A 55 -12.89 -1.85 0.20
C LEU A 55 -14.41 -2.06 0.12
N PRO A 56 -15.16 -1.03 -0.31
CA PRO A 56 -16.57 -1.21 -0.61
C PRO A 56 -16.74 -2.19 -1.79
N VAL A 57 -17.80 -2.99 -1.73
CA VAL A 57 -18.14 -3.98 -2.77
C VAL A 57 -18.25 -3.28 -4.13
N GLY A 58 -17.45 -3.72 -5.11
CA GLY A 58 -17.43 -3.17 -6.47
C GLY A 58 -16.28 -2.20 -6.79
N ALA A 59 -15.39 -1.92 -5.83
CA ALA A 59 -14.21 -1.07 -6.04
C ALA A 59 -13.01 -1.79 -6.72
N ASP A 60 -13.15 -3.08 -7.02
CA ASP A 60 -12.06 -3.90 -7.56
C ASP A 60 -11.59 -3.42 -8.94
N GLY A 61 -12.51 -2.92 -9.78
CA GLY A 61 -12.18 -2.41 -11.12
C GLY A 61 -11.34 -1.13 -11.10
N ASP A 62 -11.58 -0.24 -10.13
CA ASP A 62 -10.81 1.01 -9.99
C ASP A 62 -9.39 0.75 -9.46
N LEU A 63 -9.18 -0.41 -8.81
CA LEU A 63 -7.88 -0.77 -8.26
C LEU A 63 -6.88 -1.20 -9.34
N GLU A 64 -7.33 -1.97 -10.34
CA GLU A 64 -6.47 -2.45 -11.43
C GLU A 64 -5.83 -1.29 -12.20
N ASP A 65 -6.60 -0.24 -12.49
CA ASP A 65 -6.11 0.97 -13.18
C ASP A 65 -5.04 1.72 -12.36
N VAL A 66 -5.18 1.78 -11.02
CA VAL A 66 -4.23 2.48 -10.15
C VAL A 66 -2.93 1.68 -9.95
N VAL A 67 -3.01 0.36 -9.89
CA VAL A 67 -1.82 -0.52 -9.75
C VAL A 67 -0.86 -0.36 -10.92
N LEU A 68 -1.40 -0.28 -12.14
CA LEU A 68 -0.60 -0.20 -13.38
C LEU A 68 0.24 1.10 -13.47
N ASP A 69 -0.26 2.21 -12.95
CA ASP A 69 0.42 3.51 -13.01
C ASP A 69 1.55 3.66 -11.96
N VAL A 70 1.42 2.95 -10.84
CA VAL A 70 2.33 3.04 -9.68
C VAL A 70 3.56 2.13 -9.81
N ALA A 71 3.45 0.99 -10.49
CA ALA A 71 4.47 -0.06 -10.50
C ALA A 71 5.71 0.26 -11.37
N VAL A 72 5.71 1.35 -12.14
CA VAL A 72 6.82 1.66 -13.05
C VAL A 72 7.98 2.27 -12.27
N SER A 73 9.01 1.45 -12.02
CA SER A 73 10.36 1.83 -11.53
C SER A 73 10.56 2.08 -10.02
N SER A 74 9.62 1.73 -9.14
CA SER A 74 9.80 1.85 -7.69
C SER A 74 10.36 0.57 -7.07
N THR A 75 11.26 0.67 -6.09
CA THR A 75 11.69 -0.51 -5.31
C THR A 75 10.61 -0.96 -4.34
N LEU A 76 10.72 -2.18 -3.80
CA LEU A 76 9.80 -2.68 -2.79
C LEU A 76 9.71 -1.75 -1.55
N VAL A 77 10.87 -1.22 -1.09
CA VAL A 77 10.94 -0.29 0.04
C VAL A 77 10.25 1.04 -0.29
N ASP A 78 10.49 1.58 -1.49
CA ASP A 78 9.85 2.82 -1.95
C ASP A 78 8.32 2.70 -1.98
N LEU A 79 7.81 1.54 -2.42
CA LEU A 79 6.37 1.27 -2.49
C LEU A 79 5.74 1.21 -1.09
N ILE A 80 6.41 0.58 -0.12
CA ILE A 80 5.95 0.52 1.28
C ILE A 80 5.94 1.93 1.91
N TRP A 81 6.98 2.72 1.68
CA TRP A 81 7.03 4.10 2.17
C TRP A 81 5.97 4.99 1.51
N ALA A 82 5.74 4.82 0.21
CA ALA A 82 4.68 5.52 -0.50
C ALA A 82 3.29 5.14 0.05
N ALA A 83 3.04 3.87 0.36
CA ALA A 83 1.80 3.43 1.00
C ALA A 83 1.62 4.10 2.38
N SER A 84 2.68 4.14 3.18
CA SER A 84 2.67 4.79 4.50
C SER A 84 2.41 6.29 4.39
N ARG A 85 2.97 6.95 3.38
CA ARG A 85 2.70 8.36 3.11
C ARG A 85 1.26 8.60 2.69
N ALA A 86 0.68 7.71 1.86
CA ALA A 86 -0.73 7.76 1.50
C ALA A 86 -1.64 7.61 2.73
N ALA A 87 -1.34 6.67 3.64
CA ALA A 87 -2.12 6.52 4.88
C ALA A 87 -2.16 7.79 5.76
N ARG A 88 -1.12 8.63 5.69
CA ARG A 88 -1.00 9.86 6.48
C ARG A 88 -1.66 11.09 5.85
N THR A 89 -2.20 11.00 4.63
CA THR A 89 -2.85 12.15 3.98
C THR A 89 -4.18 12.51 4.63
N HIS A 90 -4.81 11.55 5.31
CA HIS A 90 -6.06 11.74 6.04
C HIS A 90 -5.94 11.23 7.48
N PRO A 91 -6.71 11.79 8.42
CA PRO A 91 -6.83 11.20 9.75
C PRO A 91 -7.47 9.81 9.67
N VAL A 92 -7.15 8.92 10.61
CA VAL A 92 -7.58 7.51 10.55
C VAL A 92 -9.11 7.36 10.57
N GLU A 93 -9.80 8.30 11.24
CA GLU A 93 -11.25 8.36 11.35
C GLU A 93 -11.95 8.69 10.02
N ALA A 94 -11.20 9.15 9.01
CA ALA A 94 -11.72 9.38 7.66
C ALA A 94 -11.78 8.11 6.80
N PHE A 95 -11.16 7.01 7.24
CA PHE A 95 -11.18 5.73 6.54
C PHE A 95 -12.26 4.79 7.08
N ALA A 96 -12.49 3.68 6.38
CA ALA A 96 -13.42 2.65 6.79
C ALA A 96 -13.07 2.06 8.18
N PRO A 97 -14.07 1.62 8.97
CA PRO A 97 -13.83 0.88 10.21
C PRO A 97 -12.87 -0.30 9.98
N GLY A 98 -11.85 -0.41 10.82
CA GLY A 98 -10.78 -1.41 10.68
C GLY A 98 -9.50 -0.88 10.02
N ALA A 99 -9.54 0.28 9.36
CA ALA A 99 -8.36 0.88 8.73
C ALA A 99 -7.22 1.15 9.72
N ALA A 100 -7.54 1.50 10.97
CA ALA A 100 -6.54 1.73 12.02
C ALA A 100 -5.62 0.53 12.24
N ALA A 101 -6.16 -0.70 12.19
CA ALA A 101 -5.37 -1.92 12.36
C ALA A 101 -4.42 -2.12 11.17
N VAL A 102 -4.91 -1.94 9.95
CA VAL A 102 -4.12 -2.04 8.72
C VAL A 102 -3.02 -0.98 8.69
N ILE A 103 -3.31 0.26 9.09
CA ILE A 103 -2.31 1.35 9.16
C ILE A 103 -1.25 1.05 10.22
N ALA A 104 -1.62 0.46 11.36
CA ALA A 104 -0.66 0.04 12.38
C ALA A 104 0.27 -1.08 11.86
N GLU A 105 -0.28 -2.07 11.15
CA GLU A 105 0.48 -3.14 10.51
C GLU A 105 1.42 -2.61 9.41
N LEU A 106 0.95 -1.65 8.62
CA LEU A 106 1.80 -0.92 7.67
C LEU A 106 2.94 -0.17 8.38
N GLY A 107 2.69 0.38 9.58
CA GLY A 107 3.73 0.99 10.40
C GLY A 107 4.83 0.00 10.81
N VAL A 108 4.46 -1.23 11.15
CA VAL A 108 5.43 -2.31 11.43
C VAL A 108 6.23 -2.65 10.17
N LEU A 109 5.54 -2.80 9.04
CA LEU A 109 6.17 -3.11 7.75
C LEU A 109 7.17 -2.03 7.32
N VAL A 110 6.87 -0.75 7.57
CA VAL A 110 7.79 0.36 7.32
C VAL A 110 9.05 0.25 8.18
N ALA A 111 8.90 -0.08 9.46
CA ALA A 111 10.04 -0.24 10.36
C ALA A 111 10.93 -1.42 9.95
N GLU A 112 10.34 -2.52 9.46
CA GLU A 112 11.10 -3.64 8.87
C GLU A 112 11.83 -3.22 7.59
N ALA A 113 11.18 -2.45 6.72
CA ALA A 113 11.78 -1.93 5.49
C ALA A 113 12.95 -0.97 5.77
N GLU A 114 12.84 -0.11 6.79
CA GLU A 114 13.91 0.79 7.24
C GLU A 114 15.13 0.04 7.79
N ALA A 115 14.96 -1.18 8.31
CA ALA A 115 16.08 -1.99 8.79
C ALA A 115 16.91 -2.62 7.64
N LEU A 116 16.37 -2.60 6.41
CA LEU A 116 16.98 -3.21 5.22
C LEU A 116 17.57 -2.19 4.23
N SER A 117 17.37 -0.89 4.45
CA SER A 117 17.87 0.21 3.60
C SER A 117 19.23 0.76 4.05
#